data_AF-A0A151S0H1-F1
#
_entry.id   AF-A0A151S0H1-F1
#
_cell.length_a   1.000
_cell.length_b   1.000
_cell.length_c   1.000
_cell.angle_alpha   90.00
_cell.angle_beta   90.00
_cell.angle_gamma   90.00
#
_symmetry.space_group_name_H-M   'P 1'
#
loop_
_entity.id
_entity.type
_entity.pdbx_description
1 polymer ?
#
loop_
_entity_poly.entity_id
_entity_poly.type
_entity_poly.pdbx_seq_one_letter_code
_entity_poly.pdbx_strand_id
1 'polypeptide(L)' 'EAIGRIVYATCHLANKLVDIDVLQVVLPNIIFKVVALIPYDMQVKQVLDNDKTFQKN' A
#
# COMPACT_ATOMS: atom_id res chain seq x y z
N GLU A 1 9.18 -2.75 15.18
CA GLU A 1 9.97 -3.92 14.74
C GLU A 1 11.32 -3.43 14.23
N ALA A 2 12.42 -4.10 14.55
CA ALA A 2 13.79 -3.69 14.16
C ALA A 2 14.32 -4.40 12.89
N ILE A 3 13.46 -5.15 12.20
CA ILE A 3 13.79 -6.02 11.05
C ILE A 3 13.31 -5.38 9.72
N GLY A 4 13.00 -4.08 9.71
CA GLY A 4 12.47 -3.39 8.52
C GLY A 4 11.04 -3.78 8.12
N ARG A 5 10.38 -4.63 8.93
CA ARG A 5 8.96 -4.96 8.76
C ARG A 5 8.08 -3.84 9.30
N ILE A 6 7.11 -3.43 8.50
CA ILE A 6 6.16 -2.38 8.84
C ILE A 6 5.11 -2.96 9.80
N VAL A 7 4.78 -2.21 10.86
CA VAL A 7 3.84 -2.65 11.91
C VAL A 7 2.48 -3.12 11.37
N TYR A 8 2.02 -2.58 10.25
CA TYR A 8 0.75 -2.98 9.62
C TYR A 8 0.68 -4.47 9.26
N ALA A 9 1.83 -5.08 9.00
CA ALA A 9 1.93 -6.50 8.69
C ALA A 9 1.63 -7.41 9.89
N THR A 10 1.48 -6.90 11.11
CA THR A 10 1.05 -7.69 12.27
C THR A 10 -0.44 -8.06 12.21
N CYS A 11 -1.26 -7.24 11.55
CA CYS A 11 -2.70 -7.49 11.41
C CYS A 11 -3.08 -7.84 9.97
N HIS A 12 -2.46 -7.20 8.98
CA HIS A 12 -2.70 -7.47 7.56
C HIS A 12 -1.70 -8.51 7.07
N LEU A 13 -2.07 -9.78 7.27
CA LEU A 13 -1.18 -10.93 7.07
C LEU A 13 -0.98 -11.28 5.60
N ALA A 14 -1.93 -10.92 4.73
CA ALA A 14 -1.82 -11.16 3.29
C ALA A 14 -0.79 -10.21 2.66
N ASN A 15 0.26 -10.77 2.09
CA ASN A 15 1.30 -9.99 1.42
C ASN A 15 0.88 -9.63 -0.01
N LYS A 16 0.80 -8.34 -0.31
CA LYS A 16 0.67 -7.80 -1.67
C LYS A 16 1.81 -6.84 -1.93
N LEU A 17 2.36 -6.90 -3.14
CA LEU A 17 3.40 -5.98 -3.57
C LEU A 17 2.83 -4.57 -3.69
N VAL A 18 3.57 -3.60 -3.14
CA VAL A 18 3.35 -2.17 -3.33
C VAL A 18 4.58 -1.65 -4.06
N ASP A 19 4.36 -0.86 -5.10
CA ASP A 19 5.45 -0.24 -5.87
C ASP A 19 5.58 1.23 -5.50
N ILE A 20 6.81 1.74 -5.50
CA ILE A 20 7.11 3.13 -5.11
C ILE A 20 8.00 3.75 -6.18
N ASP A 21 7.42 4.67 -6.93
CA ASP A 21 8.14 5.47 -7.91
C ASP A 21 8.68 6.75 -7.26
N VAL A 22 10.00 6.86 -7.26
CA VAL A 22 10.73 8.02 -6.77
C VAL A 22 11.84 8.41 -7.73
N LEU A 23 12.19 9.69 -7.74
CA LEU A 23 13.33 10.18 -8.51
C LEU A 23 14.64 9.60 -7.94
N GLN A 24 15.49 9.09 -8.83
CA GLN A 24 16.78 8.51 -8.44
C GLN A 24 17.72 9.54 -7.77
N VAL A 25 17.61 10.82 -8.14
CA VAL A 25 18.43 11.91 -7.59
C VAL A 25 17.54 13.12 -7.32
N VAL A 26 17.70 13.71 -6.14
CA VAL A 26 17.04 14.95 -5.73
C VAL A 26 18.08 15.90 -5.14
N LEU A 27 17.89 17.21 -5.33
CA LEU A 27 18.74 18.22 -4.69
C LEU A 27 18.21 18.55 -3.28
N PRO A 28 19.08 18.97 -2.35
CA PRO A 28 18.65 19.44 -1.04
C PRO A 28 17.66 20.61 -1.16
N ASN A 29 16.68 20.64 -0.26
CA ASN A 29 15.66 21.71 -0.17
C ASN A 29 14.80 21.90 -1.43
N ILE A 30 14.62 20.85 -2.25
CA ILE A 30 13.66 20.82 -3.37
C ILE A 30 12.49 19.91 -3.03
N ILE A 31 11.28 20.36 -3.33
CA ILE A 31 10.05 19.55 -3.25
C ILE A 31 10.03 18.59 -4.44
N PHE A 32 9.89 17.30 -4.19
CA PHE A 32 9.68 16.28 -5.22
C PHE A 32 8.48 15.40 -4.88
N LYS A 33 7.97 14.69 -5.90
CA LYS A 33 6.84 13.78 -5.78
C LYS A 33 7.33 12.35 -5.60
N VAL A 34 6.66 11.61 -4.72
CA VAL A 34 6.75 10.15 -4.63
C VAL A 34 5.36 9.60 -4.97
N VAL A 35 5.30 8.59 -5.83
CA VAL A 35 4.05 7.92 -6.19
C VAL A 35 4.08 6.51 -5.62
N ALA A 36 3.08 6.15 -4.83
CA ALA A 36 2.88 4.78 -4.37
C ALA A 36 1.77 4.13 -5.20
N LEU A 37 2.08 2.99 -5.83
CA LEU A 37 1.14 2.19 -6.59
C LEU A 37 0.74 0.98 -5.76
N ILE A 38 -0.54 0.90 -5.40
CA ILE A 38 -1.10 -0.19 -4.59
C ILE A 38 -2.06 -0.99 -5.47
N PRO A 39 -1.63 -2.12 -6.05
CA PRO A 39 -2.46 -2.89 -6.97
C PRO A 39 -3.58 -3.65 -6.25
N TYR A 40 -4.81 -3.49 -6.75
CA TYR A 40 -5.93 -4.33 -6.39
C TYR A 40 -6.78 -4.70 -7.61
N ASP A 41 -7.42 -5.86 -7.53
CA ASP A 41 -8.36 -6.30 -8.55
C ASP A 41 -9.70 -5.59 -8.34
N MET A 42 -10.09 -4.76 -9.31
CA MET A 42 -11.34 -3.99 -9.28
C MET A 42 -12.59 -4.88 -9.39
N GLN A 43 -12.45 -6.12 -9.86
CA GLN A 43 -13.57 -7.06 -9.99
C GLN A 43 -13.87 -7.79 -8.66
N VAL A 44 -12.93 -7.79 -7.72
CA VAL A 44 -13.05 -8.53 -6.46
C VAL A 44 -13.58 -7.62 -5.34
N LYS A 45 -14.65 -8.06 -4.68
CA LYS A 45 -15.22 -7.38 -3.51
C LYS A 45 -14.69 -7.99 -2.21
N GLN A 46 -14.51 -7.16 -1.19
CA GLN A 46 -14.15 -7.57 0.17
C GLN A 46 -15.40 -7.75 1.03
N VAL A 47 -15.36 -8.71 1.96
CA VAL A 47 -16.40 -8.89 2.98
C VAL A 47 -16.25 -7.85 4.08
N LEU A 48 -17.35 -7.21 4.44
CA LEU A 48 -17.47 -6.29 5.59
C LEU A 48 -17.87 -7.08 6.85
N ASP A 49 -17.71 -6.46 8.02
CA ASP A 49 -18.08 -7.06 9.31
C ASP A 49 -19.58 -7.40 9.47
N ASN A 50 -20.42 -6.94 8.54
CA ASN A 50 -21.87 -7.20 8.49
C ASN A 50 -22.27 -8.21 7.40
N ASP A 51 -21.34 -9.04 6.95
CA ASP A 51 -21.49 -10.06 5.89
C ASP A 51 -21.89 -9.54 4.51
N LYS A 52 -21.90 -8.21 4.30
CA LYS A 52 -22.07 -7.61 2.98
C LYS A 52 -20.72 -7.52 2.27
N THR A 53 -20.76 -7.34 0.94
CA THR A 53 -19.55 -7.17 0.14
C THR A 53 -19.40 -5.72 -0.35
N PHE A 54 -18.17 -5.20 -0.31
CA PHE A 54 -17.82 -3.84 -0.74
C PHE A 54 -16.63 -3.87 -1.71
N GLN A 55 -16.61 -2.95 -2.67
CA GLN A 55 -15.51 -2.84 -3.62
C GLN A 55 -14.31 -2.14 -2.94
N LYS A 56 -13.09 -2.65 -3.12
CA LYS A 56 -11.91 -2.04 -2.48
C LYS A 56 -11.64 -0.64 -3.03
N ASN A 57 -11.17 0.27 -2.17
CA ASN A 57 -10.79 1.64 -2.51
C ASN A 57 -9.29 1.75 -2.76
#